data_AF-A0A542N1I3-F1
#
_entry.id   AF-A0A542N1I3-F1
#
_cell.length_a   1.000
_cell.length_b   1.000
_cell.length_c   1.000
_cell.angle_alpha   90.00
_cell.angle_beta   90.00
_cell.angle_gamma   90.00
#
_symmetry.space_group_name_H-M   'P 1'
#
loop_
_entity.id
_entity.type
_entity.pdbx_description
1 polymer ?
#
loop_
_entity_poly.entity_id
_entity_poly.type
_entity_poly.pdbx_seq_one_letter_code
_entity_poly.pdbx_strand_id
1 'polypeptide(L)'
;MSSIAVAPRPRRVLADVVARPSSRTRAFAVDAALVSAGALFVAVLAQVSIPLWPVPITGQTLGVIVVGAALGARRGAASLTVYLLAGLAGLPVFADFTGTIAAVAKPSFGFIIGFIAAAAVAGWFAERAWDRRPVLAFLGFVAASAIPFLFGIPYMALILNAVLGMELTFWQVLEAGLFPFIVGGIIKAAIAAALIPGAWALVRRLDRR
;
A
#
# COMPACT_ATOMS: atom_id res chain seq x y z
N MET A 1 -14.61 12.91 43.18
CA MET A 1 -14.49 13.64 41.89
C MET A 1 -13.90 12.68 40.86
N SER A 2 -14.74 11.98 40.10
CA SER A 2 -14.27 11.06 39.06
C SER A 2 -13.90 11.85 37.81
N SER A 3 -12.61 11.98 37.54
CA SER A 3 -12.10 12.51 36.28
C SER A 3 -12.52 11.56 35.17
N ILE A 4 -13.42 12.00 34.29
CA ILE A 4 -13.71 11.30 33.05
C ILE A 4 -12.45 11.41 32.21
N ALA A 5 -11.71 10.30 32.11
CA ALA A 5 -10.57 10.19 31.20
C ALA A 5 -11.08 10.45 29.78
N VAL A 6 -10.76 11.62 29.24
CA VAL A 6 -11.04 11.95 27.83
C VAL A 6 -10.21 10.96 27.01
N ALA A 7 -10.89 10.00 26.38
CA ALA A 7 -10.24 9.05 25.48
C ALA A 7 -9.40 9.84 24.45
N PRO A 8 -8.15 9.44 24.18
CA PRO A 8 -7.29 10.14 23.24
C PRO A 8 -8.01 10.26 21.90
N ARG A 9 -8.19 11.49 21.42
CA ARG A 9 -8.81 11.73 20.10
C ARG A 9 -8.03 10.93 19.06
N PRO A 10 -8.69 10.10 18.23
CA PRO A 10 -7.99 9.39 17.16
C PRO A 10 -7.25 10.41 16.29
N ARG A 11 -5.95 10.17 16.12
CA ARG A 11 -5.07 11.07 15.35
C ARG A 11 -5.50 11.02 13.89
N ARG A 12 -5.95 12.17 13.38
CA ARG A 12 -6.51 12.32 12.02
C ARG A 12 -5.47 11.97 10.95
N VAL A 13 -5.90 11.28 9.90
CA VAL A 13 -5.15 11.12 8.63
C VAL A 13 -5.69 12.09 7.57
N LEU A 14 -5.07 12.15 6.38
CA LEU A 14 -5.46 13.08 5.32
C LEU A 14 -6.94 12.94 4.92
N ALA A 15 -7.44 11.71 4.80
CA ALA A 15 -8.84 11.48 4.44
C ALA A 15 -9.85 12.10 5.43
N ASP A 16 -9.51 12.16 6.73
CA ASP A 16 -10.39 12.72 7.77
C ASP A 16 -10.44 14.25 7.76
N VAL A 17 -9.53 14.88 7.01
CA VAL A 17 -9.60 16.32 6.75
C VAL A 17 -10.73 16.60 5.76
N VAL A 18 -10.84 15.77 4.72
CA VAL A 18 -11.79 15.96 3.61
C VAL A 18 -13.19 15.46 3.98
N ALA A 19 -13.29 14.31 4.63
CA ALA A 19 -14.58 13.68 4.92
C ALA A 19 -14.84 13.62 6.44
N ARG A 20 -15.85 14.37 6.90
CA ARG A 20 -16.37 14.32 8.27
C ARG A 20 -17.85 13.99 8.25
N PRO A 21 -18.23 12.70 8.28
CA PRO A 21 -19.62 12.29 8.20
C PRO A 21 -20.39 12.66 9.47
N SER A 22 -21.62 13.17 9.31
CA SER A 22 -22.52 13.56 10.41
C SER A 22 -23.41 12.43 10.94
N SER A 23 -23.48 11.29 10.25
CA SER A 23 -24.29 10.12 10.62
C SER A 23 -23.54 8.81 10.35
N ARG A 24 -23.96 7.71 11.01
CA ARG A 24 -23.34 6.38 10.84
C ARG A 24 -23.44 5.87 9.40
N THR A 25 -24.60 6.01 8.75
CA THR A 25 -24.80 5.59 7.36
C THR A 25 -23.88 6.35 6.41
N ARG A 26 -23.74 7.67 6.61
CA ARG A 26 -22.83 8.49 5.81
C ARG A 26 -21.37 8.12 6.06
N ALA A 27 -21.01 7.75 7.29
CA ALA A 27 -19.66 7.30 7.60
C ALA A 27 -19.30 6.01 6.87
N PHE A 28 -20.21 5.04 6.86
CA PHE A 28 -20.03 3.81 6.10
C PHE A 28 -19.88 4.09 4.59
N ALA A 29 -20.74 4.91 4.01
CA ALA A 29 -20.67 5.27 2.59
C ALA A 29 -19.34 5.98 2.23
N VAL A 30 -18.88 6.88 3.10
CA VAL A 30 -17.58 7.56 2.94
C VAL A 30 -16.44 6.55 3.00
N ASP A 31 -16.43 5.65 3.98
CA ASP A 31 -15.36 4.65 4.11
C ASP A 31 -15.34 3.71 2.91
N ALA A 32 -16.50 3.25 2.43
CA ALA A 32 -16.61 2.43 1.23
C ALA A 32 -16.08 3.17 -0.01
N ALA A 33 -16.43 4.45 -0.18
CA ALA A 33 -15.94 5.27 -1.29
C ALA A 33 -14.42 5.47 -1.23
N LEU A 34 -13.87 5.76 -0.04
CA LEU A 34 -12.43 5.93 0.17
C LEU A 34 -11.67 4.63 -0.11
N VAL A 35 -12.19 3.50 0.36
CA VAL A 35 -11.60 2.17 0.14
C VAL A 35 -11.58 1.82 -1.33
N SER A 36 -12.70 2.00 -2.03
CA SER A 36 -12.80 1.76 -3.48
C SER A 36 -11.89 2.70 -4.28
N ALA A 37 -11.80 3.98 -3.90
CA ALA A 37 -10.90 4.94 -4.54
C ALA A 37 -9.42 4.56 -4.31
N GLY A 38 -9.06 4.09 -3.10
CA GLY A 38 -7.72 3.59 -2.81
C GLY A 38 -7.36 2.36 -3.66
N ALA A 39 -8.29 1.40 -3.79
CA ALA A 39 -8.10 0.23 -4.65
C ALA A 39 -7.91 0.63 -6.12
N LEU A 40 -8.75 1.54 -6.63
CA LEU A 40 -8.66 2.05 -8.00
C LEU A 40 -7.34 2.80 -8.24
N PHE A 41 -6.91 3.63 -7.29
CA PHE A 41 -5.64 4.36 -7.39
C PHE A 41 -4.44 3.42 -7.53
N VAL A 42 -4.41 2.34 -6.73
CA VAL A 42 -3.39 1.30 -6.85
C VAL A 42 -3.49 0.57 -8.18
N ALA A 43 -4.69 0.27 -8.66
CA ALA A 43 -4.92 -0.37 -9.95
C ALA A 43 -4.41 0.48 -11.12
N VAL A 44 -4.61 1.79 -11.10
CA VAL A 44 -4.08 2.71 -12.11
C VAL A 44 -2.56 2.73 -12.09
N LEU A 45 -1.96 2.85 -10.91
CA LEU A 45 -0.49 2.82 -10.78
C LEU A 45 0.11 1.45 -11.12
N ALA A 46 -0.66 0.38 -11.04
CA ALA A 46 -0.22 -0.95 -11.45
C ALA A 46 0.09 -1.06 -12.95
N GLN A 47 -0.54 -0.21 -13.76
CA GLN A 47 -0.36 -0.21 -15.20
C GLN A 47 0.92 0.49 -15.64
N VAL A 48 1.56 1.24 -14.74
CA VAL A 48 2.92 1.74 -14.95
C VAL A 48 3.88 0.59 -14.61
N SER A 49 4.08 -0.29 -15.57
CA SER A 49 4.92 -1.49 -15.46
C SER A 49 6.16 -1.38 -16.35
N ILE A 50 7.28 -1.88 -15.84
CA ILE A 50 8.46 -2.21 -16.61
C ILE A 50 8.56 -3.73 -16.59
N PRO A 51 8.43 -4.39 -17.75
CA PRO A 51 8.52 -5.85 -17.84
C PRO A 51 9.86 -6.33 -17.27
N LEU A 52 9.76 -7.26 -16.31
CA LEU A 52 10.90 -7.95 -15.71
C LEU A 52 10.41 -9.34 -15.29
N TRP A 53 11.20 -10.37 -15.56
CA TRP A 53 10.90 -11.73 -15.14
C TRP A 53 11.67 -12.04 -13.84
N PRO A 54 11.08 -12.75 -12.87
CA PRO A 54 9.71 -13.29 -12.82
C PRO A 54 8.67 -12.30 -12.27
N VAL A 55 9.10 -11.12 -11.80
CA VAL A 55 8.24 -10.11 -11.19
C VAL A 55 8.47 -8.76 -11.90
N PRO A 56 7.42 -8.14 -12.47
CA PRO A 56 7.56 -6.83 -13.11
C PRO A 56 7.79 -5.73 -12.07
N ILE A 57 8.52 -4.69 -12.46
CA ILE A 57 8.63 -3.47 -11.64
C ILE A 57 7.42 -2.60 -11.94
N THR A 58 6.60 -2.30 -10.94
CA THR A 58 5.35 -1.52 -11.14
C THR A 58 5.28 -0.28 -10.26
N GLY A 59 4.31 0.58 -10.54
CA GLY A 59 3.91 1.70 -9.69
C GLY A 59 3.07 1.29 -8.47
N GLN A 60 2.67 0.01 -8.34
CA GLN A 60 1.79 -0.46 -7.26
C GLN A 60 2.33 -0.14 -5.88
N THR A 61 3.62 -0.38 -5.65
CA THR A 61 4.25 -0.20 -4.34
C THR A 61 4.21 1.27 -3.90
N LEU A 62 4.31 2.24 -4.81
CA LEU A 62 4.09 3.65 -4.49
C LEU A 62 2.62 3.88 -4.08
N GLY A 63 1.68 3.33 -4.85
CA GLY A 63 0.26 3.43 -4.57
C GLY A 63 -0.13 2.90 -3.20
N VAL A 64 0.41 1.73 -2.84
CA VAL A 64 0.19 1.06 -1.54
C VAL A 64 0.58 1.97 -0.38
N ILE A 65 1.77 2.58 -0.45
CA ILE A 65 2.26 3.49 0.60
C ILE A 65 1.41 4.75 0.68
N VAL A 66 1.12 5.38 -0.45
CA VAL A 66 0.29 6.60 -0.51
C VAL A 66 -1.11 6.35 0.03
N VAL A 67 -1.76 5.25 -0.37
CA VAL A 67 -3.10 4.87 0.10
C VAL A 67 -3.10 4.56 1.58
N GLY A 68 -2.13 3.78 2.06
CA GLY A 68 -1.97 3.49 3.49
C GLY A 68 -1.81 4.78 4.30
N ALA A 69 -0.89 5.65 3.91
CA ALA A 69 -0.63 6.91 4.60
C ALA A 69 -1.83 7.88 4.57
N ALA A 70 -2.52 7.99 3.44
CA ALA A 70 -3.64 8.91 3.27
C ALA A 70 -4.92 8.45 3.99
N LEU A 71 -5.20 7.15 3.97
CA LEU A 71 -6.44 6.57 4.50
C LEU A 71 -6.30 6.02 5.93
N GLY A 72 -5.07 5.83 6.43
CA GLY A 72 -4.80 5.19 7.72
C GLY A 72 -4.80 3.66 7.63
N ALA A 73 -4.43 3.00 8.72
CA ALA A 73 -4.09 1.58 8.71
C ALA A 73 -5.26 0.69 8.27
N ARG A 74 -6.45 0.95 8.81
CA ARG A 74 -7.65 0.12 8.55
C ARG A 74 -8.18 0.28 7.13
N ARG A 75 -8.40 1.53 6.69
CA ARG A 75 -8.93 1.82 5.34
C ARG A 75 -7.90 1.53 4.26
N GLY A 76 -6.61 1.76 4.54
CA GLY A 76 -5.51 1.34 3.69
C GLY A 76 -5.55 -0.17 3.45
N ALA A 77 -5.45 -0.98 4.51
CA ALA A 77 -5.53 -2.45 4.40
C ALA A 77 -6.79 -2.91 3.65
N ALA A 78 -7.96 -2.36 3.99
CA ALA A 78 -9.21 -2.68 3.30
C ALA A 78 -9.15 -2.37 1.79
N SER A 79 -8.52 -1.25 1.39
CA SER A 79 -8.34 -0.89 -0.03
C SER A 79 -7.52 -1.93 -0.77
N LEU A 80 -6.45 -2.43 -0.15
CA LEU A 80 -5.58 -3.44 -0.78
C LEU A 80 -6.21 -4.83 -0.77
N THR A 81 -7.08 -5.13 0.21
CA THR A 81 -7.92 -6.32 0.17
C THR A 81 -8.92 -6.25 -0.98
N VAL A 82 -9.62 -5.11 -1.16
CA VAL A 82 -10.54 -4.91 -2.29
C VAL A 82 -9.80 -5.01 -3.63
N TYR A 83 -8.61 -4.41 -3.74
CA TYR A 83 -7.75 -4.52 -4.92
C TYR A 83 -7.42 -5.98 -5.26
N LEU A 84 -6.97 -6.76 -4.27
CA LEU A 84 -6.66 -8.18 -4.43
C LEU A 84 -7.89 -8.96 -4.89
N LEU A 85 -9.02 -8.80 -4.20
CA LEU A 85 -10.24 -9.55 -4.49
C LEU A 85 -10.83 -9.19 -5.86
N ALA A 86 -10.80 -7.91 -6.25
CA ALA A 86 -11.22 -7.48 -7.58
C ALA A 86 -10.38 -8.15 -8.68
N GLY A 87 -9.06 -8.21 -8.52
CA GLY A 87 -8.18 -8.89 -9.48
C GLY A 87 -8.43 -10.39 -9.55
N LEU A 88 -8.66 -11.06 -8.42
CA LEU A 88 -9.02 -12.48 -8.41
C LEU A 88 -10.40 -12.74 -9.02
N ALA A 89 -11.35 -11.81 -8.86
CA ALA A 89 -12.68 -11.86 -9.47
C ALA A 89 -12.66 -11.59 -10.98
N GLY A 90 -11.48 -11.32 -11.57
CA GLY A 90 -11.31 -11.17 -13.01
C GLY A 90 -11.27 -9.73 -13.52
N LEU A 91 -11.33 -8.72 -12.64
CA LEU A 91 -11.17 -7.33 -13.08
C LEU A 91 -9.70 -7.08 -13.46
N PRO A 92 -9.42 -6.35 -14.56
CA PRO A 92 -8.07 -6.12 -15.08
C PRO A 92 -7.30 -5.07 -14.28
N VAL A 93 -7.14 -5.29 -12.97
CA VAL A 93 -6.55 -4.32 -12.01
C VAL A 93 -5.10 -4.62 -11.66
N PHE A 94 -4.62 -5.85 -11.92
CA PHE A 94 -3.21 -6.17 -11.76
C PHE A 94 -2.39 -5.59 -12.92
N ALA A 95 -1.07 -5.63 -12.79
CA ALA A 95 -0.16 -5.13 -13.81
C ALA A 95 -0.46 -5.73 -15.19
N ASP A 96 -0.22 -4.93 -16.23
CA ASP A 96 -0.47 -5.25 -17.64
C ASP A 96 -1.95 -5.60 -17.91
N PHE A 97 -2.86 -4.90 -17.23
CA PHE A 97 -4.32 -5.07 -17.30
C PHE A 97 -4.76 -6.53 -17.06
N THR A 98 -4.03 -7.25 -16.20
CA THR A 98 -4.38 -8.64 -15.88
C THR A 98 -5.34 -8.74 -14.69
N GLY A 99 -6.08 -9.84 -14.61
CA GLY A 99 -7.01 -10.13 -13.52
C GLY A 99 -7.64 -11.50 -13.73
N THR A 100 -7.38 -12.44 -12.83
CA THR A 100 -7.92 -13.81 -12.87
C THR A 100 -7.55 -14.56 -11.60
N ILE A 101 -8.33 -15.57 -11.23
CA ILE A 101 -7.97 -16.52 -10.17
C ILE A 101 -6.64 -17.23 -10.45
N ALA A 102 -6.28 -17.42 -11.72
CA ALA A 102 -4.99 -18.00 -12.11
C ALA A 102 -3.78 -17.13 -11.71
N ALA A 103 -4.00 -15.88 -11.30
CA ALA A 103 -2.95 -15.03 -10.76
C ALA A 103 -2.31 -15.64 -9.50
N VAL A 104 -3.00 -16.49 -8.75
CA VAL A 104 -2.45 -17.23 -7.60
C VAL A 104 -1.25 -18.09 -8.03
N ALA A 105 -1.21 -18.60 -9.26
CA ALA A 105 -0.07 -19.35 -9.76
C ALA A 105 1.11 -18.47 -10.23
N LYS A 106 1.00 -17.13 -10.18
CA LYS A 106 2.08 -16.22 -10.56
C LYS A 106 3.08 -16.02 -9.41
N PRO A 107 4.40 -16.04 -9.67
CA PRO A 107 5.41 -15.80 -8.63
C PRO A 107 5.26 -14.44 -7.92
N SER A 108 4.73 -13.43 -8.60
CA SER A 108 4.52 -12.08 -8.08
C SER A 108 3.30 -11.93 -7.14
N PHE A 109 2.41 -12.93 -7.06
CA PHE A 109 1.15 -12.79 -6.33
C PHE A 109 1.33 -12.59 -4.82
N GLY A 110 2.35 -13.21 -4.21
CA GLY A 110 2.64 -13.03 -2.79
C GLY A 110 2.96 -11.59 -2.38
N PHE A 111 3.46 -10.76 -3.31
CA PHE A 111 3.69 -9.35 -3.04
C PHE A 111 2.36 -8.59 -2.90
N ILE A 112 1.33 -8.95 -3.67
CA ILE A 112 -0.02 -8.37 -3.58
C ILE A 112 -0.64 -8.69 -2.22
N ILE A 113 -0.43 -9.89 -1.69
CA ILE A 113 -0.85 -10.25 -0.32
C ILE A 113 -0.13 -9.33 0.68
N GLY A 114 1.19 -9.18 0.53
CA GLY A 114 2.00 -8.32 1.38
C GLY A 114 1.63 -6.82 1.32
N PHE A 115 1.01 -6.36 0.23
CA PHE A 115 0.54 -4.98 0.10
C PHE A 115 -0.52 -4.61 1.15
N ILE A 116 -1.34 -5.57 1.59
CA ILE A 116 -2.34 -5.35 2.65
C ILE A 116 -1.64 -4.94 3.96
N ALA A 117 -0.63 -5.70 4.36
CA ALA A 117 0.16 -5.43 5.55
C ALA A 117 1.00 -4.14 5.39
N ALA A 118 1.60 -3.92 4.22
CA ALA A 118 2.38 -2.71 3.94
C ALA A 118 1.54 -1.43 4.05
N ALA A 119 0.33 -1.42 3.51
CA ALA A 119 -0.59 -0.28 3.65
C ALA A 119 -1.04 -0.06 5.09
N ALA A 120 -1.28 -1.14 5.85
CA ALA A 120 -1.58 -1.04 7.27
C ALA A 120 -0.43 -0.37 8.04
N VAL A 121 0.81 -0.79 7.79
CA VAL A 121 2.02 -0.24 8.43
C VAL A 121 2.26 1.22 8.01
N ALA A 122 2.13 1.55 6.73
CA ALA A 122 2.23 2.94 6.26
C ALA A 122 1.18 3.84 6.92
N GLY A 123 -0.07 3.36 7.03
CA GLY A 123 -1.14 4.06 7.73
C GLY A 123 -0.89 4.19 9.23
N TRP A 124 -0.31 3.17 9.87
CA TRP A 124 0.07 3.20 11.28
C TRP A 124 1.13 4.27 11.60
N PHE A 125 2.09 4.49 10.68
CA PHE A 125 3.04 5.60 10.77
C PHE A 125 2.35 6.96 10.58
N ALA A 126 1.43 7.07 9.64
CA ALA A 126 0.65 8.29 9.40
C ALA A 126 -0.24 8.67 10.59
N GLU A 127 -0.92 7.70 11.21
CA GLU A 127 -1.67 7.87 12.45
C GLU A 127 -0.77 8.36 13.61
N ARG A 128 0.56 8.13 13.53
CA ARG A 128 1.56 8.64 14.48
C ARG A 128 2.14 9.99 14.11
N ALA A 129 1.61 10.67 13.09
CA ALA A 129 2.09 11.95 12.59
C ALA A 129 3.48 11.93 11.93
N TRP A 130 4.03 10.75 11.62
CA TRP A 130 5.33 10.66 10.95
C TRP A 130 5.26 11.27 9.56
N ASP A 131 4.13 11.08 8.89
CA ASP A 131 3.74 11.62 7.58
C ASP A 131 3.63 13.16 7.52
N ARG A 132 3.81 13.87 8.64
CA ARG A 132 3.89 15.34 8.69
C ARG A 132 5.33 15.86 8.69
N ARG A 133 6.32 14.98 8.85
CA ARG A 133 7.74 15.29 8.94
C ARG A 133 8.49 14.51 7.85
N PRO A 134 9.05 15.16 6.81
CA PRO A 134 9.60 14.46 5.64
C PRO A 134 10.57 13.31 5.95
N VAL A 135 11.49 13.50 6.89
CA VAL A 135 12.47 12.47 7.27
C VAL A 135 11.80 11.26 7.94
N LEU A 136 10.87 11.47 8.88
CA LEU A 136 10.14 10.37 9.51
C LEU A 136 9.21 9.68 8.52
N ALA A 137 8.56 10.44 7.63
CA ALA A 137 7.73 9.89 6.56
C ALA A 137 8.56 8.97 5.68
N PHE A 138 9.74 9.41 5.23
CA PHE A 138 10.65 8.60 4.42
C PHE A 138 11.06 7.30 5.13
N LEU A 139 11.52 7.37 6.38
CA LEU A 139 11.93 6.18 7.13
C LEU A 139 10.77 5.20 7.34
N GLY A 140 9.59 5.71 7.71
CA GLY A 140 8.40 4.89 7.89
C GLY A 140 7.93 4.25 6.57
N PHE A 141 8.01 4.98 5.46
CA PHE A 141 7.61 4.48 4.14
C PHE A 141 8.62 3.49 3.55
N VAL A 142 9.92 3.65 3.79
CA VAL A 142 10.92 2.61 3.48
C VAL A 142 10.63 1.34 4.28
N ALA A 143 10.39 1.45 5.59
CA ALA A 143 10.07 0.31 6.43
C ALA A 143 8.78 -0.42 5.97
N ALA A 144 7.72 0.34 5.67
CA ALA A 144 6.48 -0.21 5.13
C ALA A 144 6.69 -0.86 3.75
N SER A 145 7.56 -0.31 2.91
CA SER A 145 7.87 -0.84 1.57
C SER A 145 8.70 -2.12 1.62
N ALA A 146 9.31 -2.45 2.76
CA ALA A 146 10.00 -3.73 2.96
C ALA A 146 9.03 -4.89 3.26
N ILE A 147 7.85 -4.58 3.82
CA ILE A 147 6.85 -5.59 4.23
C ILE A 147 6.43 -6.52 3.10
N PRO A 148 6.17 -6.07 1.85
CA PRO A 148 5.76 -6.97 0.77
C PRO A 148 6.76 -8.09 0.49
N PHE A 149 8.06 -7.87 0.71
CA PHE A 149 9.08 -8.91 0.49
C PHE A 149 8.96 -10.05 1.50
N LEU A 150 8.44 -9.81 2.72
CA LEU A 150 8.22 -10.85 3.73
C LEU A 150 7.18 -11.90 3.28
N PHE A 151 6.28 -11.51 2.37
CA PHE A 151 5.26 -12.39 1.81
C PHE A 151 5.62 -12.83 0.39
N GLY A 152 6.10 -11.87 -0.42
CA GLY A 152 6.44 -12.06 -1.81
C GLY A 152 7.59 -13.03 -2.02
N ILE A 153 8.69 -12.92 -1.27
CA ILE A 153 9.86 -13.78 -1.46
C ILE A 153 9.55 -15.25 -1.15
N PRO A 154 8.96 -15.63 0.01
CA PRO A 154 8.59 -17.02 0.26
C PRO A 154 7.57 -17.57 -0.74
N TYR A 155 6.58 -16.76 -1.13
CA TYR A 155 5.59 -17.16 -2.13
C TYR A 155 6.20 -17.39 -3.50
N MET A 156 7.09 -16.48 -3.93
CA MET A 156 7.80 -16.57 -5.20
C MET A 156 8.67 -17.83 -5.23
N ALA A 157 9.40 -18.12 -4.15
CA ALA A 157 10.18 -19.35 -4.02
C ALA A 157 9.30 -20.60 -4.15
N LEU A 158 8.13 -20.61 -3.48
CA LEU A 158 7.17 -21.72 -3.58
C LEU A 158 6.71 -21.92 -5.02
N ILE A 159 6.28 -20.87 -5.72
CA ILE A 159 5.82 -21.00 -7.10
C ILE A 159 6.96 -21.42 -8.04
N LEU A 160 8.12 -20.77 -7.99
CA LEU A 160 9.22 -21.05 -8.90
C LEU A 160 9.76 -22.48 -8.71
N ASN A 161 9.87 -22.96 -7.47
CA ASN A 161 10.48 -24.26 -7.20
C ASN A 161 9.46 -25.39 -7.15
N ALA A 162 8.36 -25.23 -6.41
CA ALA A 162 7.41 -26.32 -6.18
C ALA A 162 6.35 -26.45 -7.28
N VAL A 163 6.04 -25.37 -8.00
CA VAL A 163 5.03 -25.39 -9.08
C VAL A 163 5.70 -25.44 -10.45
N LEU A 164 6.76 -24.67 -10.66
CA LEU A 164 7.45 -24.58 -11.96
C LEU A 164 8.72 -25.44 -12.07
N GLY A 165 9.19 -26.05 -10.98
CA GLY A 165 10.32 -26.99 -11.00
C GLY A 165 11.68 -26.37 -11.31
N MET A 166 11.88 -25.08 -11.04
CA MET A 166 13.11 -24.35 -11.42
C MET A 166 14.32 -24.60 -10.50
N GLU A 167 14.13 -25.30 -9.37
CA GLU A 167 15.18 -25.66 -8.39
C GLU A 167 16.12 -24.50 -8.00
N LEU A 168 15.57 -23.28 -7.86
CA LEU A 168 16.34 -22.09 -7.51
C LEU A 168 16.76 -22.13 -6.05
N THR A 169 18.01 -21.75 -5.80
CA THR A 169 18.54 -21.50 -4.46
C THR A 169 17.90 -20.28 -3.81
N PHE A 170 17.98 -20.18 -2.48
CA PHE A 170 17.50 -19.00 -1.75
C PHE A 170 18.12 -17.68 -2.27
N TRP A 171 19.41 -17.71 -2.62
CA TRP A 171 20.10 -16.53 -3.14
C TRP A 171 19.56 -16.09 -4.50
N GLN A 172 19.33 -17.02 -5.43
CA GLN A 172 18.75 -16.72 -6.74
C GLN A 172 17.33 -16.16 -6.64
N VAL A 173 16.55 -16.61 -5.65
CA VAL A 173 15.23 -16.02 -5.36
C VAL A 173 15.37 -14.56 -4.90
N LEU A 174 16.36 -14.22 -4.08
CA LEU A 174 16.60 -12.83 -3.67
C LEU A 174 17.09 -11.96 -4.84
N GLU A 175 17.97 -12.48 -5.69
CA GLU A 175 18.42 -11.81 -6.91
C GLU A 175 17.25 -11.47 -7.85
N ALA A 176 16.28 -12.37 -7.96
CA ALA A 176 15.10 -12.17 -8.79
C ALA A 176 14.02 -11.29 -8.14
N GLY A 177 13.82 -11.42 -6.83
CA GLY A 177 12.63 -10.90 -6.14
C GLY A 177 12.86 -9.72 -5.21
N LEU A 178 14.11 -9.39 -4.85
CA LEU A 178 14.44 -8.33 -3.89
C LEU A 178 15.34 -7.27 -4.52
N PHE A 179 16.54 -7.64 -4.98
CA PHE A 179 17.56 -6.67 -5.38
C PHE A 179 17.15 -5.70 -6.50
N PRO A 180 16.43 -6.13 -7.55
CA PRO A 180 15.98 -5.22 -8.62
C PRO A 180 15.04 -4.12 -8.11
N PHE A 181 14.40 -4.34 -6.95
CA PHE A 181 13.37 -3.46 -6.41
C PHE A 181 13.88 -2.50 -5.35
N ILE A 182 15.11 -2.64 -4.84
CA ILE A 182 15.64 -1.81 -3.74
C ILE A 182 15.72 -0.34 -4.15
N VAL A 183 16.42 -0.05 -5.26
CA VAL A 183 16.61 1.34 -5.73
C VAL A 183 15.27 1.98 -6.06
N GLY A 184 14.42 1.27 -6.83
CA GLY A 184 13.08 1.74 -7.15
C GLY A 184 12.19 1.93 -5.92
N GLY A 185 12.32 1.07 -4.91
CA GLY A 185 11.60 1.16 -3.64
C GLY A 185 11.98 2.40 -2.84
N ILE A 186 13.29 2.69 -2.73
CA ILE A 186 13.81 3.89 -2.07
C ILE A 186 13.30 5.15 -2.77
N ILE A 187 13.38 5.19 -4.11
CA ILE A 187 12.88 6.31 -4.91
C ILE A 187 11.37 6.51 -4.67
N LYS A 188 10.57 5.44 -4.72
CA LYS A 188 9.13 5.51 -4.48
C LYS A 188 8.79 5.97 -3.06
N ALA A 189 9.53 5.50 -2.05
CA ALA A 189 9.36 5.95 -0.68
C ALA A 189 9.68 7.45 -0.53
N ALA A 190 10.72 7.95 -1.23
CA ALA A 190 11.05 9.37 -1.27
C ALA A 190 9.95 10.19 -1.95
N ILE A 191 9.39 9.71 -3.06
CA ILE A 191 8.24 10.34 -3.72
C ILE A 191 7.05 10.43 -2.76
N ALA A 192 6.68 9.33 -2.10
CA ALA A 192 5.60 9.33 -1.11
C ALA A 192 5.88 10.29 0.06
N ALA A 193 7.12 10.35 0.53
CA ALA A 193 7.56 11.24 1.60
C ALA A 193 7.65 12.72 1.19
N ALA A 194 7.63 13.03 -0.11
CA ALA A 194 7.40 14.39 -0.60
C ALA A 194 5.91 14.69 -0.71
N LEU A 195 5.13 13.77 -1.29
CA LEU A 195 3.70 13.96 -1.57
C LEU A 195 2.86 14.09 -0.29
N ILE A 196 3.03 13.18 0.69
CA ILE A 196 2.15 13.13 1.86
C ILE A 196 2.37 14.33 2.82
N PRO A 197 3.61 14.66 3.25
CA PRO A 197 3.84 15.88 4.01
C PRO A 197 3.49 17.15 3.23
N GLY A 198 3.68 17.15 1.90
CA GLY A 198 3.28 18.24 1.02
C GLY A 198 1.78 18.49 1.04
N ALA A 199 0.96 17.43 0.97
CA ALA A 199 -0.50 17.51 1.10
C ALA A 199 -0.91 18.08 2.47
N TRP A 200 -0.26 17.64 3.56
CA TRP A 200 -0.48 18.21 4.89
C TRP A 200 -0.09 19.70 4.98
N ALA A 201 0.99 20.11 4.31
CA ALA A 201 1.41 21.51 4.27
C ALA A 201 0.37 22.38 3.55
N LEU A 202 -0.22 21.87 2.46
CA LEU A 202 -1.31 22.55 1.75
C LEU A 202 -2.56 22.68 2.61
N VAL A 203 -3.01 21.61 3.27
CA VAL A 203 -4.14 21.64 4.21
C VAL A 203 -3.94 22.73 5.27
N ARG A 204 -2.76 22.78 5.91
CA ARG A 204 -2.44 23.81 6.91
C ARG A 204 -2.44 25.23 6.37
N ARG A 205 -2.14 25.43 5.08
CA ARG A 205 -2.18 26.75 4.45
C ARG A 205 -3.62 27.21 4.20
N LEU A 206 -4.50 26.29 3.83
CA LEU A 206 -5.92 26.57 3.60
C LEU A 206 -6.66 26.82 4.90
N ASP A 207 -6.37 26.07 5.96
CA ASP A 207 -6.97 26.25 7.30
C ASP A 207 -6.57 27.58 7.98
N ARG A 208 -5.52 28.26 7.50
CA ARG A 208 -5.04 29.55 8.04
C ARG A 208 -5.61 30.78 7.34
N ARG A 209 -6.34 30.58 6.23
CA ARG A 209 -7.04 31.65 5.50
C ARG A 209 -8.47 31.74 6.01
#